data_AF-A0AA37L4G2-F1
#
_entry.id   AF-A0AA37L4G2-F1
#
_cell.length_a   1.000
_cell.length_b   1.000
_cell.length_c   1.000
_cell.angle_alpha   90.00
_cell.angle_beta   90.00
_cell.angle_gamma   90.00
#
_symmetry.space_group_name_H-M   'P 1'
#
loop_
_entity.id
_entity.type
_entity.pdbx_description
1 polymer ?
#
loop_
_entity_poly.entity_id
_entity_poly.type
_entity_poly.pdbx_seq_one_letter_code
_entity_poly.pdbx_strand_id
1 'polypeptide(L)'
;MAPKGPYKLVTVNTAPERAKRLVGRVVEELKDRYTIEHVANCETEEADQILSTARSLRPGIKTYAIPHGLQVERGPDAVVEHLLEKVPQLLES
;
A
#
# COMPACT_ATOMS: atom_id res chain seq x y z
N MET A 1 5.30 -23.05 5.16
CA MET A 1 4.42 -22.81 4.00
C MET A 1 5.02 -21.65 3.21
N ALA A 2 5.02 -21.67 1.87
CA ALA A 2 5.58 -20.55 1.11
C ALA A 2 4.67 -19.31 1.17
N PRO A 3 5.21 -18.09 1.23
CA PRO A 3 4.41 -16.87 1.22
C PRO A 3 3.64 -16.71 -0.09
N LYS A 4 2.41 -16.19 -0.03
CA LYS A 4 1.56 -15.96 -1.21
C LYS A 4 2.07 -14.75 -2.01
N GLY A 5 2.10 -14.80 -3.34
CA GLY A 5 2.49 -13.66 -4.19
C GLY A 5 3.25 -14.06 -5.46
N PRO A 6 3.94 -13.12 -6.14
CA PRO A 6 4.18 -11.73 -5.75
C PRO A 6 2.99 -10.78 -6.01
N TYR A 7 2.67 -9.95 -5.03
CA TYR A 7 1.66 -8.89 -5.14
C TYR A 7 2.33 -7.54 -5.35
N LYS A 8 1.94 -6.83 -6.41
CA LYS A 8 2.45 -5.48 -6.70
C LYS A 8 1.58 -4.45 -6.00
N LEU A 9 2.18 -3.69 -5.09
CA LEU A 9 1.53 -2.64 -4.32
C LEU A 9 1.93 -1.27 -4.84
N VAL A 10 0.93 -0.47 -5.19
CA VAL A 10 1.08 0.97 -5.50
C VAL A 10 0.44 1.77 -4.36
N THR A 11 1.17 2.75 -3.83
CA THR A 11 0.67 3.67 -2.80
C THR A 11 0.45 5.06 -3.35
N VAL A 12 -0.45 5.81 -2.72
CA VAL A 12 -0.58 7.26 -2.94
C VAL A 12 -0.30 7.96 -1.61
N ASN A 13 0.69 8.84 -1.60
CA ASN A 13 1.09 9.63 -0.45
C ASN A 13 1.91 10.84 -0.94
N THR A 14 1.53 12.05 -0.53
CA THR A 14 2.22 13.30 -0.91
C THR A 14 3.60 13.48 -0.27
N ALA A 15 4.02 12.56 0.60
CA ALA A 15 5.36 12.51 1.19
C ALA A 15 6.04 11.16 0.84
N PRO A 16 6.83 11.09 -0.24
CA PRO A 16 7.34 9.82 -0.79
C PRO A 16 8.30 9.08 0.15
N GLU A 17 9.18 9.80 0.84
CA GLU A 17 10.10 9.21 1.82
C GLU A 17 9.36 8.54 2.98
N ARG A 18 8.21 9.11 3.37
CA ARG A 18 7.33 8.53 4.39
C ARG A 18 6.62 7.30 3.86
N ALA A 19 6.13 7.32 2.62
CA ALA A 19 5.50 6.18 1.98
C ALA A 19 6.42 4.95 1.99
N LYS A 20 7.68 5.12 1.56
CA LYS A 20 8.68 4.04 1.57
C LYS A 20 8.89 3.45 2.96
N ARG A 21 8.99 4.30 3.99
CA ARG A 21 9.20 3.84 5.37
C ARG A 21 8.00 3.05 5.92
N LEU A 22 6.78 3.55 5.68
CA LEU A 22 5.55 2.89 6.15
C LEU A 22 5.33 1.57 5.42
N VAL A 23 5.47 1.57 4.09
CA VAL A 23 5.34 0.36 3.28
C VAL A 23 6.44 -0.64 3.62
N GLY A 24 7.68 -0.19 3.84
CA GLY A 24 8.78 -1.06 4.27
C GLY A 24 8.46 -1.81 5.57
N ARG A 25 7.87 -1.14 6.56
CA ARG A 25 7.38 -1.81 7.79
C ARG A 25 6.32 -2.87 7.48
N VAL A 26 5.34 -2.53 6.64
CA VAL A 26 4.25 -3.46 6.28
C VAL A 26 4.79 -4.69 5.53
N VAL A 27 5.74 -4.49 4.61
CA VAL A 27 6.38 -5.58 3.88
C VAL A 27 7.15 -6.49 4.83
N GLU A 28 7.93 -5.92 5.76
CA GLU A 28 8.69 -6.69 6.75
C GLU A 28 7.79 -7.48 7.70
N GLU A 29 6.71 -6.88 8.19
CA GLU A 29 5.75 -7.54 9.10
C GLU A 29 4.97 -8.68 8.40
N LEU A 30 4.76 -8.56 7.09
CA LEU A 30 3.95 -9.52 6.32
C LEU A 30 4.79 -10.53 5.51
N LYS A 31 6.12 -10.45 5.55
CA LYS A 31 7.02 -11.27 4.69
C LYS A 31 6.86 -12.78 4.86
N ASP A 32 6.48 -13.24 6.06
CA ASP A 32 6.23 -14.66 6.33
C ASP A 32 4.95 -15.18 5.66
N ARG A 33 4.03 -14.27 5.29
CA ARG A 33 2.72 -14.60 4.73
C ARG A 33 2.58 -14.20 3.26
N TYR A 34 3.17 -13.08 2.86
CA TYR A 34 3.00 -12.50 1.54
C TYR A 34 4.31 -11.96 0.96
N THR A 35 4.51 -12.17 -0.33
CA THR A 35 5.56 -11.51 -1.11
C THR A 35 4.98 -10.23 -1.69
N ILE A 36 5.33 -9.07 -1.12
CA ILE A 36 4.81 -7.77 -1.54
C ILE A 36 5.93 -6.96 -2.21
N GLU A 37 5.68 -6.51 -3.44
CA GLU A 37 6.58 -5.66 -4.21
C GLU A 37 6.00 -4.24 -4.24
N HIS A 38 6.63 -3.29 -3.56
CA HIS A 38 6.26 -1.87 -3.66
C HIS A 38 6.82 -1.29 -4.96
N VAL A 39 5.95 -1.01 -5.93
CA VAL A 39 6.39 -0.66 -7.30
C VAL A 39 6.41 0.84 -7.57
N ALA A 40 5.56 1.62 -6.90
CA ALA A 40 5.46 3.06 -7.10
C ALA A 40 4.70 3.75 -5.96
N ASN A 41 5.05 5.03 -5.74
CA ASN A 41 4.26 5.97 -4.96
C ASN A 41 3.76 7.09 -5.89
N CYS A 42 2.50 7.47 -5.77
CA CYS A 42 1.95 8.65 -6.44
C CYS A 42 1.76 9.80 -5.44
N GLU A 43 2.03 11.03 -5.87
CA GLU A 43 2.05 12.23 -5.01
C GLU A 43 0.97 13.25 -5.40
N THR A 44 -0.10 12.80 -6.08
CA THR A 44 -1.19 13.64 -6.60
C THR A 44 -2.49 13.49 -5.82
N GLU A 45 -3.28 14.55 -5.82
CA GLU A 45 -4.67 14.60 -5.32
C GLU A 45 -5.61 13.76 -6.20
N GLU A 46 -5.22 13.43 -7.44
CA GLU A 46 -5.96 12.55 -8.36
C GLU A 46 -5.74 11.05 -8.09
N ALA A 47 -5.53 10.71 -6.81
CA ALA A 47 -5.23 9.37 -6.33
C ALA A 47 -6.18 8.32 -6.91
N ASP A 48 -7.49 8.54 -6.76
CA ASP A 48 -8.52 7.59 -7.18
C ASP A 48 -8.50 7.31 -8.68
N GLN A 49 -8.28 8.35 -9.50
CA GLN A 49 -8.20 8.23 -10.94
C GLN A 49 -7.00 7.36 -11.35
N ILE A 50 -5.84 7.60 -10.76
CA ILE A 50 -4.63 6.83 -11.05
C ILE A 50 -4.76 5.38 -10.60
N LEU A 51 -5.30 5.14 -9.41
CA LEU A 51 -5.49 3.76 -8.92
C LEU A 51 -6.50 2.99 -9.79
N SER A 52 -7.55 3.67 -10.26
CA SER A 52 -8.54 3.10 -11.19
C SER A 52 -7.90 2.77 -12.55
N THR A 53 -7.13 3.70 -13.12
CA THR A 53 -6.40 3.48 -14.38
C THR A 53 -5.40 2.34 -14.24
N ALA A 54 -4.63 2.30 -13.15
CA ALA A 54 -3.61 1.28 -12.95
C ALA A 54 -4.23 -0.13 -12.79
N ARG A 55 -5.35 -0.25 -12.06
CA ARG A 55 -6.14 -1.50 -11.98
C ARG A 55 -6.66 -1.94 -13.36
N SER A 56 -7.08 -0.98 -14.18
CA SER A 56 -7.61 -1.25 -15.52
C SER A 56 -6.52 -1.68 -16.52
N LEU A 57 -5.33 -1.08 -16.44
CA LEU A 57 -4.21 -1.35 -17.35
C LEU A 57 -3.50 -2.67 -17.06
N ARG A 58 -3.45 -3.11 -15.80
CA ARG A 58 -2.74 -4.32 -15.41
C ARG A 58 -3.57 -5.17 -14.45
N PRO A 59 -4.35 -6.14 -14.97
CA PRO A 59 -5.05 -7.09 -14.12
C PRO A 59 -4.02 -7.87 -13.28
N GLY A 60 -4.11 -7.71 -11.95
CA GLY A 60 -3.18 -8.33 -10.98
C GLY A 60 -2.38 -7.35 -10.14
N ILE A 61 -2.40 -6.03 -10.43
CA ILE A 61 -1.86 -5.05 -9.48
C ILE A 61 -2.87 -4.77 -8.38
N LYS A 62 -2.37 -4.66 -7.15
CA LYS A 62 -3.17 -4.24 -6.00
C LYS A 62 -2.80 -2.80 -5.69
N THR A 63 -3.78 -1.92 -5.73
CA THR A 63 -3.57 -0.49 -5.55
C THR A 63 -4.29 -0.03 -4.29
N TYR A 64 -3.64 0.83 -3.51
CA TYR A 64 -4.16 1.30 -2.25
C TYR A 64 -3.75 2.76 -2.01
N ALA A 65 -4.72 3.64 -1.83
CA ALA A 65 -4.49 5.01 -1.39
C ALA A 65 -4.36 5.03 0.13
N ILE A 66 -3.27 5.58 0.65
CA ILE A 66 -3.16 5.83 2.08
C ILE A 66 -4.07 7.02 2.40
N PRO A 67 -5.00 6.92 3.36
CA PRO A 67 -5.89 8.03 3.69
C PRO A 67 -5.11 9.28 4.06
N HIS A 68 -5.45 10.40 3.41
CA HIS A 68 -4.91 11.71 3.77
C HIS A 68 -5.38 12.09 5.19
N GLY A 69 -4.56 12.81 5.95
CA GLY A 69 -4.90 13.26 7.30
C GLY A 69 -4.77 12.21 8.41
N LEU A 70 -4.85 10.90 8.10
CA LEU A 70 -4.74 9.82 9.11
C LEU A 70 -3.47 9.92 9.98
N GLN A 71 -2.34 10.28 9.36
CA GLN A 71 -1.09 10.50 10.09
C GLN A 71 -1.09 11.79 10.93
N VAL A 72 -1.77 12.84 10.46
CA VAL A 72 -1.85 14.11 11.18
C VAL A 72 -2.70 13.96 12.43
N GLU A 73 -3.81 13.22 12.31
CA GLU A 73 -4.72 12.97 13.43
C GLU A 73 -4.20 11.91 14.40
N ARG A 74 -3.58 10.83 13.91
CA ARG A 74 -3.30 9.63 14.73
C ARG A 74 -1.83 9.21 14.73
N GLY A 75 -0.95 9.95 14.07
CA GLY A 75 0.47 9.67 14.01
C GLY A 75 0.87 8.57 13.00
N PRO A 76 2.18 8.32 12.85
CA PRO A 76 2.71 7.39 11.85
C PRO A 76 2.39 5.92 12.15
N ASP A 77 2.30 5.53 13.42
CA ASP A 77 2.01 4.14 13.80
C ASP A 77 0.58 3.73 13.44
N ALA A 78 -0.38 4.63 13.58
CA ALA A 78 -1.76 4.39 13.17
C ALA A 78 -1.90 4.11 11.67
N VAL A 79 -1.02 4.68 10.83
CA VAL A 79 -1.00 4.38 9.40
C VAL A 79 -0.47 2.97 9.15
N VAL A 80 0.55 2.54 9.89
CA VAL A 80 1.07 1.16 9.79
C VAL A 80 0.00 0.16 10.23
N GLU A 81 -0.65 0.38 11.37
CA GLU A 81 -1.76 -0.47 11.84
C GLU A 81 -2.87 -0.56 10.79
N HIS A 82 -3.25 0.58 10.21
CA HIS A 82 -4.26 0.63 9.16
C HIS A 82 -3.84 -0.18 7.92
N LEU A 83 -2.60 -0.05 7.49
CA LEU A 83 -2.07 -0.82 6.36
C LEU A 83 -1.99 -2.31 6.67
N LEU A 84 -1.58 -2.71 7.89
CA LEU A 84 -1.54 -4.10 8.31
C LEU A 84 -2.93 -4.74 8.35
N GLU A 85 -3.98 -3.96 8.62
CA GLU A 85 -5.36 -4.42 8.56
C GLU A 85 -5.87 -4.53 7.11
N LYS A 86 -5.63 -3.49 6.29
CA LYS A 86 -6.22 -3.37 4.95
C LYS A 86 -5.47 -4.11 3.86
N VAL A 87 -4.14 -4.19 3.93
CA VAL A 87 -3.33 -4.85 2.90
C VAL A 87 -3.71 -6.33 2.77
N PRO A 88 -3.74 -7.15 3.84
CA PRO A 88 -4.16 -8.55 3.72
C PRO A 88 -5.55 -8.72 3.09
N GLN A 89 -6.53 -7.91 3.50
CA GLN A 89 -7.88 -7.93 2.93
C GLN A 89 -7.87 -7.64 1.42
N LEU A 90 -7.03 -6.69 0.98
CA LEU A 90 -6.87 -6.36 -0.43
C LEU A 90 -6.18 -7.48 -1.23
N LEU A 91 -5.20 -8.16 -0.62
CA LEU A 91 -4.46 -9.25 -1.25
C LEU A 91 -5.30 -10.53 -1.37
N GLU A 92 -6.25 -10.73 -0.46
CA GLU A 92 -7.15 -11.90 -0.41
C GLU A 92 -8.49 -11.69 -1.16
N SER A 93 -8.74 -10.47 -1.64
CA SER A 93 -9.90 -10.10 -2.47
C SER A 93 -9.67 -10.25 -3.97
#